data_AF-A0A382Z7C3-F1
#
_entry.id   AF-A0A382Z7C3-F1
#
_cell.length_a   1.000
_cell.length_b   1.000
_cell.length_c   1.000
_cell.angle_alpha   90.00
_cell.angle_beta   90.00
_cell.angle_gamma   90.00
#
_symmetry.space_group_name_H-M   'P 1'
#
loop_
_entity.id
_entity.type
_entity.pdbx_description
1 polymer ?
#
loop_
_entity_poly.entity_id
_entity_poly.type
_entity_poly.pdbx_seq_one_letter_code
_entity_poly.pdbx_strand_id
1 'polypeptide(L)'
;VLLKDYLSGSSKALEFYAGDWRRMDLYRKIATKIEKRFDRDSRQRAFDTFRIPHTFSQQRRETWLKGNGLVVTTGQQPGLFGGPLFCLYKALSAIQLAAKLERDLERTVIPVFWVASEDHDWKEVDHTYFIDRQDQLIRL
;
A
#
# COMPACT_ATOMS: atom_id res chain seq x y z
N VAL A 1 13.58 12.20 17.17
CA VAL A 1 13.09 10.80 17.07
C VAL A 1 12.80 10.57 15.61
N LEU A 2 13.35 9.52 15.03
CA LEU A 2 13.48 9.33 13.57
C LEU A 2 12.21 9.67 12.76
N LEU A 3 11.01 9.27 13.23
CA LEU A 3 9.75 9.61 12.55
C LEU A 3 9.53 11.12 12.43
N LYS A 4 9.71 11.89 13.52
CA LYS A 4 9.54 13.35 13.49
C LYS A 4 10.55 14.00 12.53
N ASP A 5 11.78 13.49 12.55
CA ASP A 5 12.87 13.98 11.70
C ASP A 5 12.61 13.64 10.21
N TYR A 6 12.02 12.48 9.92
CA TYR A 6 11.58 12.09 8.58
C TYR A 6 10.43 12.97 8.09
N LEU A 7 9.42 13.19 8.94
CA LEU A 7 8.26 14.04 8.60
C LEU A 7 8.67 15.51 8.37
N SER A 8 9.69 16.00 9.08
CA SER A 8 10.23 17.35 8.86
C SER A 8 11.13 17.44 7.63
N GLY A 9 11.52 16.33 7.01
CA GLY A 9 12.44 16.32 5.86
C GLY A 9 13.90 16.55 6.24
N SER A 10 14.31 16.15 7.45
CA SER A 10 15.70 16.21 7.89
C SER A 10 16.61 15.39 6.97
N SER A 11 17.68 16.00 6.43
CA SER A 11 18.61 15.33 5.50
C SER A 11 19.17 14.02 6.07
N LYS A 12 19.57 14.03 7.35
CA LYS A 12 20.07 12.84 8.06
C LYS A 12 19.05 11.72 8.14
N ALA A 13 17.77 12.05 8.29
CA ALA A 13 16.72 11.03 8.31
C ALA A 13 16.45 10.49 6.90
N LEU A 14 16.45 11.37 5.89
CA LEU A 14 16.18 10.99 4.50
C LEU A 14 17.26 10.07 3.90
N GLU A 15 18.49 10.08 4.42
CA GLU A 15 19.57 9.17 4.02
C GLU A 15 19.22 7.68 4.23
N PHE A 16 18.33 7.37 5.18
CA PHE A 16 17.87 6.00 5.43
C PHE A 16 16.72 5.56 4.50
N TYR A 17 16.18 6.46 3.69
CA TYR A 17 15.02 6.22 2.82
C TYR A 17 15.32 6.58 1.37
N ALA A 18 14.33 6.43 0.49
CA ALA A 18 14.47 6.80 -0.92
C ALA A 18 14.56 8.34 -1.14
N GLY A 19 14.46 9.14 -0.09
CA GLY A 19 14.43 10.60 -0.13
C GLY A 19 13.10 11.18 0.37
N ASP A 20 12.86 12.45 0.08
CA ASP A 20 11.65 13.15 0.51
C ASP A 20 10.42 12.67 -0.27
N TRP A 21 9.53 11.93 0.39
CA TRP A 21 8.30 11.39 -0.17
C TRP A 21 7.33 12.46 -0.69
N ARG A 22 7.49 13.73 -0.33
CA ARG A 22 6.63 14.82 -0.82
C ARG A 22 6.98 15.22 -2.25
N ARG A 23 8.14 14.78 -2.76
CA ARG A 23 8.68 15.20 -4.05
C ARG A 23 8.30 14.26 -5.18
N MET A 24 7.64 14.79 -6.21
CA MET A 24 7.22 14.01 -7.38
C MET A 24 8.37 13.49 -8.26
N ASP A 25 9.53 14.16 -8.30
CA ASP A 25 10.68 13.65 -9.07
C ASP A 25 11.24 12.33 -8.48
N LEU A 26 11.08 12.10 -7.17
CA LEU A 26 11.43 10.83 -6.56
C LEU A 26 10.58 9.69 -7.14
N TYR A 27 9.26 9.87 -7.19
CA TYR A 27 8.36 8.87 -7.76
C TYR A 27 8.64 8.61 -9.24
N ARG A 28 8.98 9.65 -10.01
CA ARG A 28 9.41 9.48 -11.42
C ARG A 28 10.68 8.62 -11.52
N LYS A 29 11.69 8.90 -10.69
CA LYS A 29 12.93 8.09 -10.63
C LYS A 29 12.64 6.63 -10.26
N ILE A 30 11.76 6.40 -9.27
CA ILE A 30 11.33 5.06 -8.87
C ILE A 30 10.60 4.36 -10.03
N ALA A 31 9.67 5.04 -10.69
CA ALA A 31 8.92 4.49 -11.84
C ALA A 31 9.85 4.06 -12.98
N THR A 32 10.83 4.90 -13.34
CA THR A 32 11.86 4.56 -14.33
C THR A 32 12.71 3.36 -13.91
N LYS A 33 13.06 3.24 -12.62
CA LYS A 33 13.81 2.09 -12.10
C LYS A 33 13.01 0.80 -12.15
N ILE A 34 11.72 0.86 -11.81
CA ILE A 34 10.80 -0.30 -11.87
C ILE A 34 10.64 -0.76 -13.32
N GLU A 35 10.45 0.17 -14.26
CA GLU A 35 10.26 -0.15 -15.68
C GLU A 35 11.41 -0.95 -16.28
N LYS A 36 12.65 -0.68 -15.85
CA LYS A 36 13.84 -1.45 -16.29
C LYS A 36 13.87 -2.90 -15.79
N ARG A 37 13.09 -3.25 -14.76
CA ARG A 37 13.17 -4.56 -14.05
C ARG A 37 11.85 -5.31 -14.00
N PHE A 38 10.74 -4.64 -14.31
CA PHE A 38 9.39 -5.18 -14.21
C PHE A 38 8.76 -5.10 -15.59
N ASP A 39 9.06 -6.10 -16.41
CA ASP A 39 8.52 -6.23 -17.78
C ASP A 39 7.06 -6.71 -17.78
N ARG A 40 6.50 -6.91 -18.98
CA ARG A 40 5.12 -7.37 -19.16
C ARG A 40 4.88 -8.74 -18.52
N ASP A 41 5.82 -9.68 -18.64
CA ASP A 41 5.63 -11.03 -18.13
C ASP A 41 5.72 -11.08 -16.61
N SER A 42 6.62 -10.27 -16.02
CA SER A 42 6.71 -10.07 -14.58
C SER A 42 5.46 -9.40 -14.03
N ARG A 43 4.90 -8.42 -14.76
CA ARG A 43 3.59 -7.84 -14.47
C ARG A 43 2.49 -8.88 -14.50
N GLN A 44 2.43 -9.72 -15.54
CA GLN A 44 1.44 -10.78 -15.66
C GLN A 44 1.51 -11.73 -14.46
N ARG A 45 2.71 -12.23 -14.14
CA ARG A 45 2.93 -13.10 -12.97
C ARG A 45 2.48 -12.43 -11.67
N ALA A 46 2.82 -11.16 -11.45
CA ALA A 46 2.38 -10.43 -10.26
C ALA A 46 0.85 -10.31 -10.22
N PHE A 47 0.23 -9.96 -11.35
CA PHE A 47 -1.23 -9.83 -11.46
C PHE A 47 -1.95 -11.15 -11.15
N ASP A 48 -1.38 -12.29 -11.57
CA ASP A 48 -1.93 -13.62 -11.31
C ASP A 48 -1.88 -14.01 -9.82
N THR A 49 -1.05 -13.35 -9.00
CA THR A 49 -1.05 -13.52 -7.54
C THR A 49 -2.11 -12.69 -6.82
N PHE A 50 -2.65 -11.66 -7.48
CA PHE A 50 -3.60 -10.76 -6.84
C PHE A 50 -4.97 -11.41 -6.71
N ARG A 51 -5.61 -11.22 -5.56
CA ARG A 51 -7.04 -11.46 -5.41
C ARG A 51 -7.80 -10.25 -5.94
N ILE A 52 -8.45 -10.43 -7.08
CA ILE A 52 -9.07 -9.32 -7.81
C ILE A 52 -10.58 -9.32 -7.59
N PRO A 53 -11.17 -8.20 -7.13
CA PRO A 53 -12.62 -8.05 -7.06
C PRO A 53 -13.26 -8.21 -8.45
N HIS A 54 -14.44 -8.83 -8.52
CA HIS A 54 -15.20 -8.96 -9.78
C HIS A 54 -15.54 -7.61 -10.43
N THR A 55 -15.52 -6.52 -9.65
CA THR A 55 -15.73 -5.14 -10.10
C THR A 55 -14.50 -4.49 -10.72
N PHE A 56 -13.34 -5.15 -10.71
CA PHE A 56 -12.12 -4.58 -11.27
C PHE A 56 -12.19 -4.51 -12.80
N SER A 57 -11.88 -3.34 -13.37
CA SER A 57 -12.01 -3.09 -14.81
C SER A 57 -11.00 -3.90 -15.64
N GLN A 58 -11.51 -4.62 -16.66
CA GLN A 58 -10.68 -5.33 -17.63
C GLN A 58 -9.79 -4.37 -18.44
N GLN A 59 -10.32 -3.20 -18.82
CA GLN A 59 -9.52 -2.17 -19.48
C GLN A 59 -8.38 -1.68 -18.58
N ARG A 60 -8.63 -1.54 -17.28
CA ARG A 60 -7.61 -1.17 -16.30
C ARG A 60 -6.52 -2.24 -16.16
N ARG A 61 -6.89 -3.53 -16.19
CA ARG A 61 -5.94 -4.65 -16.27
C ARG A 61 -5.06 -4.54 -17.51
N GLU A 62 -5.66 -4.38 -18.68
CA GLU A 62 -4.91 -4.33 -19.95
C GLU A 62 -3.94 -3.15 -20.01
N THR A 63 -4.39 -1.96 -19.62
CA THR A 63 -3.55 -0.76 -19.57
C THR A 63 -2.40 -0.93 -18.58
N TRP A 64 -2.63 -1.58 -17.44
CA TRP A 64 -1.57 -1.86 -16.48
C TRP A 64 -0.53 -2.86 -17.03
N LEU A 65 -0.97 -3.96 -17.67
CA LEU A 65 -0.06 -4.95 -18.25
C LEU A 65 0.78 -4.38 -19.39
N LYS A 66 0.17 -3.60 -20.29
CA LYS A 66 0.82 -3.03 -21.48
C LYS A 66 1.57 -1.73 -21.20
N GLY A 67 1.02 -0.83 -20.39
CA GLY A 67 1.46 0.56 -20.19
C GLY A 67 2.43 0.77 -19.03
N ASN A 68 3.28 -0.22 -18.75
CA ASN A 68 4.21 -0.18 -17.60
C ASN A 68 3.49 0.15 -16.29
N GLY A 69 2.43 -0.58 -15.97
CA GLY A 69 1.65 -0.37 -14.76
C GLY A 69 2.48 -0.43 -13.47
N LEU A 70 2.11 0.37 -12.48
CA LEU A 70 2.75 0.43 -11.17
C LEU A 70 1.79 -0.03 -10.07
N VAL A 71 2.34 -0.33 -8.90
CA VAL A 71 1.57 -0.68 -7.71
C VAL A 71 1.99 0.20 -6.55
N VAL A 72 1.01 0.71 -5.82
CA VAL A 72 1.22 1.21 -4.45
C VAL A 72 0.79 0.10 -3.52
N THR A 73 1.69 -0.36 -2.66
CA THR A 73 1.41 -1.44 -1.72
C THR A 73 1.52 -0.96 -0.28
N THR A 74 0.67 -1.53 0.57
CA THR A 74 0.74 -1.47 2.03
C THR A 74 0.24 -2.81 2.56
N GLY A 75 0.43 -3.10 3.85
CA GLY A 75 -0.13 -4.32 4.43
C GLY A 75 -0.36 -4.24 5.93
N GLN A 76 -1.05 -5.26 6.42
CA GLN A 76 -1.22 -5.57 7.82
C GLN A 76 -1.56 -7.07 7.97
N GLN A 77 -1.29 -7.64 9.14
CA GLN A 77 -1.79 -8.96 9.50
C GLN A 77 -3.35 -8.95 9.53
N PRO A 78 -4.00 -10.11 9.33
CA PRO A 78 -5.46 -10.21 9.31
C PRO A 78 -6.07 -10.19 10.72
N GLY A 79 -6.15 -8.99 11.32
CA GLY A 79 -6.81 -8.80 12.62
C GLY A 79 -8.30 -9.18 12.61
N LEU A 80 -8.78 -9.72 13.72
CA LEU A 80 -10.19 -10.05 13.92
C LEU A 80 -11.11 -8.86 13.60
N PHE A 81 -12.14 -9.09 12.80
CA PHE A 81 -13.06 -8.05 12.30
C PHE A 81 -12.38 -6.86 11.59
N GLY A 82 -11.23 -7.09 10.96
CA GLY A 82 -10.45 -6.05 10.27
C GLY A 82 -9.37 -5.39 11.14
N GLY A 83 -9.27 -5.79 12.40
CA GLY A 83 -8.29 -5.28 13.35
C GLY A 83 -8.48 -3.80 13.70
N PRO A 84 -7.43 -3.11 14.16
CA PRO A 84 -7.51 -1.70 14.50
C PRO A 84 -7.81 -0.81 13.27
N LEU A 85 -8.44 0.34 13.49
CA LEU A 85 -8.82 1.29 12.44
C LEU A 85 -7.67 1.73 11.53
N PHE A 86 -6.42 1.70 12.02
CA PHE A 86 -5.28 2.05 11.17
C PHE A 86 -5.12 1.10 9.97
N CYS A 87 -5.63 -0.14 10.04
CA CYS A 87 -5.66 -1.06 8.91
C CYS A 87 -6.44 -0.47 7.73
N LEU A 88 -7.64 0.07 8.02
CA LEU A 88 -8.45 0.79 7.05
C LEU A 88 -7.75 2.06 6.56
N TYR A 89 -7.13 2.84 7.45
CA TYR A 89 -6.41 4.05 7.05
C TYR A 89 -5.21 3.76 6.14
N LYS A 90 -4.49 2.65 6.36
CA LYS A 90 -3.43 2.20 5.45
C LYS A 90 -4.00 1.90 4.06
N ALA A 91 -5.09 1.13 3.98
CA ALA A 91 -5.74 0.80 2.71
C ALA A 91 -6.21 2.06 1.96
N LEU A 92 -6.91 2.97 2.64
CA LEU A 92 -7.34 4.24 2.07
C LEU A 92 -6.16 5.11 1.62
N SER A 93 -5.08 5.15 2.41
CA SER A 93 -3.87 5.90 2.04
C SER A 93 -3.23 5.34 0.78
N ALA A 94 -3.17 4.01 0.62
CA ALA A 94 -2.66 3.36 -0.59
C ALA A 94 -3.54 3.68 -1.81
N ILE A 95 -4.86 3.66 -1.67
CA ILE A 95 -5.81 4.05 -2.73
C ILE A 95 -5.58 5.51 -3.15
N GLN A 96 -5.52 6.42 -2.19
CA GLN A 96 -5.34 7.85 -2.46
C GLN A 96 -3.98 8.14 -3.09
N LEU A 97 -2.92 7.50 -2.61
CA LEU A 97 -1.59 7.64 -3.20
C LEU A 97 -1.54 7.05 -4.62
N ALA A 98 -2.15 5.88 -4.86
CA ALA A 98 -2.23 5.30 -6.20
C ALA A 98 -2.95 6.24 -7.17
N ALA A 99 -4.11 6.79 -6.77
CA ALA A 99 -4.86 7.73 -7.58
C ALA A 99 -4.09 9.03 -7.87
N LYS A 100 -3.33 9.54 -6.88
CA LYS A 100 -2.46 10.71 -7.08
C LYS A 100 -1.34 10.41 -8.07
N LEU A 101 -0.62 9.30 -7.87
CA LEU A 101 0.51 8.94 -8.72
C LEU A 101 0.06 8.59 -10.14
N GLU A 102 -1.12 8.00 -10.31
CA GLU A 102 -1.69 7.73 -11.64
C GLU A 102 -1.90 9.01 -12.44
N ARG A 103 -2.45 10.05 -11.81
CA ARG A 103 -2.61 11.36 -12.45
C ARG A 103 -1.26 12.02 -12.75
N ASP A 104 -0.34 12.02 -11.78
CA ASP A 104 0.90 12.79 -11.88
C ASP A 104 1.98 12.10 -12.75
N LEU A 105 1.88 10.77 -12.94
CA LEU A 105 2.80 9.95 -13.76
C LEU A 105 2.19 9.51 -15.10
N GLU A 106 0.90 9.77 -15.33
CA GLU A 106 0.15 9.35 -16.53
C GLU A 106 0.28 7.84 -16.82
N ARG A 107 0.24 7.02 -15.76
CA ARG A 107 0.40 5.56 -15.82
C ARG A 107 -0.64 4.90 -14.93
N THR A 108 -1.14 3.73 -15.33
CA THR A 108 -2.06 2.97 -14.48
C THR A 108 -1.35 2.54 -13.18
N VAL A 109 -1.86 2.97 -12.03
CA VAL A 109 -1.35 2.61 -10.70
C VAL A 109 -2.44 1.89 -9.92
N ILE A 110 -2.18 0.66 -9.51
CA ILE A 110 -3.14 -0.16 -8.77
C ILE A 110 -2.75 -0.18 -7.28
N PRO A 111 -3.68 0.15 -6.35
CA PRO A 111 -3.43 -0.08 -4.93
C PRO A 111 -3.55 -1.59 -4.62
N VAL A 112 -2.58 -2.13 -3.89
CA VAL A 112 -2.56 -3.51 -3.43
C VAL A 112 -2.44 -3.52 -1.91
N PHE A 113 -3.32 -4.24 -1.24
CA PHE A 113 -3.23 -4.47 0.21
C PHE A 113 -2.69 -5.89 0.44
N TRP A 114 -1.49 -5.98 1.01
CA TRP A 114 -0.86 -7.24 1.40
C TRP A 114 -1.41 -7.71 2.75
N VAL A 115 -2.09 -8.86 2.73
CA VAL A 115 -2.54 -9.54 3.95
C VAL A 115 -1.40 -10.42 4.45
N ALA A 116 -0.73 -10.00 5.52
CA ALA A 116 0.42 -10.71 6.10
C ALA A 116 -0.04 -11.90 6.96
N SER A 117 -0.65 -12.91 6.32
CA SER A 117 -1.20 -14.09 6.99
C SER A 117 -0.14 -15.11 7.45
N GLU A 118 1.07 -14.98 6.94
CA GLU A 118 2.24 -15.80 7.27
C GLU A 118 2.86 -15.45 8.63
N ASP A 119 2.45 -14.34 9.24
CA ASP A 119 2.93 -13.95 10.57
C ASP A 119 2.37 -14.90 11.64
N HIS A 120 3.24 -15.35 12.53
CA HIS A 120 2.92 -16.33 13.57
C HIS A 120 2.52 -15.69 14.90
N ASP A 121 2.48 -14.35 14.98
CA ASP A 121 1.99 -13.65 16.18
C ASP A 121 0.46 -13.64 16.27
N TRP A 122 -0.10 -14.81 16.61
CA TRP A 122 -1.53 -14.98 16.76
C TRP A 122 -2.14 -14.08 17.85
N LYS A 123 -1.37 -13.76 18.90
CA LYS A 123 -1.87 -12.95 20.03
C LYS A 123 -2.11 -11.50 19.63
N GLU A 124 -1.44 -11.02 18.58
CA GLU A 124 -1.64 -9.67 18.05
C GLU A 124 -2.98 -9.54 17.32
N VAL A 125 -3.43 -10.60 16.64
CA VAL A 125 -4.56 -10.55 15.69
C VAL A 125 -5.83 -11.24 16.16
N ASP A 126 -5.77 -12.06 17.21
CA ASP A 126 -6.89 -12.87 17.70
C ASP A 126 -8.01 -12.07 18.38
N HIS A 127 -7.91 -10.74 18.42
CA HIS A 127 -8.81 -9.90 19.18
C HIS A 127 -9.13 -8.57 18.50
N THR A 128 -10.22 -7.97 18.95
CA THR A 128 -10.56 -6.57 18.64
C THR A 128 -11.11 -5.87 19.86
N TYR A 129 -11.33 -4.57 19.76
CA TYR A 129 -11.87 -3.76 20.85
C TYR A 129 -13.17 -3.08 20.42
N PHE A 130 -14.18 -3.12 21.30
CA PHE A 130 -15.41 -2.36 21.14
C PHE A 130 -15.73 -1.57 22.40
N ILE A 131 -16.52 -0.51 22.25
CA ILE A 131 -17.04 0.26 23.37
C ILE A 131 -18.43 -0.30 23.70
N ASP A 132 -18.62 -0.74 24.95
CA ASP A 132 -19.91 -1.24 25.41
C ASP A 132 -20.89 -0.11 25.77
N ARG A 133 -22.07 -0.46 26.30
CA ARG A 133 -23.10 0.53 26.67
C ARG A 133 -22.74 1.35 27.91
N GLN A 134 -21.67 0.99 28.61
CA GLN A 134 -21.15 1.64 29.79
C GLN A 134 -19.88 2.45 29.47
N ASP A 135 -19.63 2.72 28.19
CA ASP A 135 -18.44 3.40 27.67
C ASP A 135 -17.13 2.70 28.05
N GLN A 136 -17.17 1.38 28.30
CA GLN A 136 -15.99 0.59 28.62
C GLN A 136 -15.40 -0.06 27.37
N LEU A 137 -14.08 -0.04 27.27
CA LEU A 137 -13.36 -0.74 26.20
C LEU A 137 -13.28 -2.23 26.53
N ILE A 138 -13.94 -3.06 25.73
CA ILE A 138 -13.97 -4.51 25.89
C ILE A 138 -13.14 -5.16 24.78
N ARG A 139 -12.29 -6.12 25.15
CA ARG A 139 -11.56 -7.00 24.23
C ARG A 139 -12.43 -8.21 23.90
N LEU A 140 -12.70 -8.43 22.61
CA LEU A 140 -13.28 -9.66 22.07
C LEU A 140 -12.15 -10.58 21.63
#